data_AF-A0A1B9SM28-F1
#
_entry.id   AF-A0A1B9SM28-F1
#
_cell.length_a   1.000
_cell.length_b   1.000
_cell.length_c   1.000
_cell.angle_alpha   90.00
_cell.angle_beta   90.00
_cell.angle_gamma   90.00
#
_symmetry.space_group_name_H-M   'P 1'
#
loop_
_entity.id
_entity.type
_entity.pdbx_description
1 polymer ?
#
loop_
_entity_poly.entity_id
_entity_poly.type
_entity_poly.pdbx_seq_one_letter_code
_entity_poly.pdbx_strand_id
1 'polypeptide(L)'
;MLYLFLAICVLTSTFFIGRYFAAKTRLVEKAIEETIERKLSASPVSIELIRLREENGVMRNLLIDMVENEASLAVATRMSEVERNRAINARTTRRKEVFGEAILVLQQSDQGRPAPERQAPWRA
;
A
#
# COMPACT_ATOMS: atom_id res chain seq x y z
N MET A 1 54.10 -24.88 30.64
CA MET A 1 52.81 -25.03 31.34
C MET A 1 52.13 -23.69 31.60
N LEU A 2 52.78 -22.71 32.24
CA LEU A 2 52.18 -21.39 32.53
C LEU A 2 51.73 -20.62 31.27
N TYR A 3 52.54 -20.64 30.19
CA TYR A 3 52.15 -20.07 28.90
C TYR A 3 50.89 -20.72 28.28
N LEU A 4 50.69 -22.01 28.52
CA LEU A 4 49.53 -22.76 28.02
C LEU A 4 48.26 -22.33 28.78
N PHE A 5 48.36 -22.16 30.10
CA PHE A 5 47.28 -21.60 30.91
C PHE A 5 46.93 -20.15 30.54
N LEU A 6 47.94 -19.31 30.28
CA LEU A 6 47.71 -17.94 29.83
C LEU A 6 47.05 -17.90 28.44
N ALA A 7 47.51 -18.73 27.50
CA ALA A 7 46.91 -18.82 26.17
C ALA A 7 45.43 -19.25 26.24
N ILE A 8 45.12 -20.27 27.04
CA ILE A 8 43.73 -20.72 27.24
C ILE A 8 42.89 -19.61 27.89
N CYS A 9 43.43 -18.90 28.87
CA CYS A 9 42.72 -17.81 29.56
C CYS A 9 42.40 -16.63 28.63
N VAL A 10 43.34 -16.26 27.75
CA VAL A 10 43.12 -15.21 26.74
C VAL A 10 42.09 -15.65 25.70
N LEU A 11 42.17 -16.89 25.22
CA LEU A 11 41.22 -17.44 24.24
C LEU A 11 39.80 -17.51 24.80
N THR A 12 39.64 -17.98 26.04
CA THR A 12 38.30 -18.03 26.66
C THR A 12 37.77 -16.63 26.91
N SER A 13 38.58 -15.72 27.44
CA SER A 13 38.16 -14.34 27.71
C SER A 13 37.71 -13.61 26.45
N THR A 14 38.49 -13.69 25.37
CA THR A 14 38.13 -13.08 24.08
C THR A 14 36.87 -13.69 23.48
N PHE A 15 36.68 -15.01 23.59
CA PHE A 15 35.46 -15.68 23.15
C PHE A 15 34.21 -15.20 23.92
N PHE A 16 34.27 -15.13 25.24
CA PHE A 16 33.15 -14.66 26.06
C PHE A 16 32.82 -13.19 25.80
N ILE A 17 33.85 -12.34 25.67
CA ILE A 17 33.67 -10.91 25.36
C ILE A 17 33.02 -10.73 23.99
N GLY A 18 33.50 -11.45 22.96
CA GLY A 18 32.92 -11.39 21.62
C GLY A 18 31.45 -11.84 21.60
N ARG A 19 31.12 -12.92 22.31
CA ARG A 19 29.75 -13.40 22.45
C ARG A 19 28.86 -12.42 23.21
N TYR A 20 29.38 -11.80 24.26
CA TYR A 20 28.65 -10.80 25.04
C TYR A 20 28.30 -9.58 24.19
N PHE A 21 29.26 -9.03 23.45
CA PHE A 21 28.99 -7.89 22.56
C PHE A 21 28.05 -8.26 21.43
N ALA A 22 28.21 -9.42 20.79
CA ALA A 22 27.30 -9.88 19.75
C ALA A 22 25.86 -10.10 20.26
N ALA A 23 25.69 -10.59 21.48
CA ALA A 23 24.37 -10.72 22.10
C ALA A 23 23.77 -9.34 22.40
N LYS A 24 24.58 -8.41 22.93
CA LYS A 24 24.13 -7.05 23.24
C LYS A 24 23.75 -6.26 21.98
N THR A 25 24.54 -6.36 20.90
CA THR A 25 24.22 -5.70 19.63
C THR A 25 22.92 -6.25 19.05
N ARG A 26 22.73 -7.57 19.06
CA ARG A 26 21.47 -8.20 18.63
C ARG A 26 20.25 -7.73 19.43
N LEU A 27 20.38 -7.52 20.73
CA LEU A 27 19.29 -6.99 21.56
C LEU A 27 18.95 -5.54 21.19
N VAL A 28 19.97 -4.72 20.96
CA VAL A 28 19.78 -3.32 20.53
C VAL A 28 19.16 -3.26 19.14
N GLU A 29 19.64 -4.06 18.19
CA GLU A 29 19.07 -4.19 16.85
C GLU A 29 17.58 -4.57 16.92
N LYS A 30 17.22 -5.57 17.73
CA LYS A 30 15.82 -5.95 17.94
C LYS A 30 14.97 -4.82 18.52
N ALA A 31 15.49 -4.09 19.51
CA ALA A 31 14.78 -2.96 20.12
C ALA A 31 14.58 -1.80 19.14
N ILE A 32 15.56 -1.57 18.25
CA ILE A 32 15.45 -0.59 17.16
C ILE A 32 14.37 -1.02 16.18
N GLU A 33 14.42 -2.27 15.70
CA GLU A 33 13.44 -2.81 14.75
C GLU A 33 12.01 -2.73 15.30
N GLU A 34 11.80 -3.17 16.54
CA GLU A 34 10.49 -3.10 17.21
C GLU A 34 10.01 -1.65 17.35
N THR A 35 10.92 -0.71 17.62
CA THR A 35 10.58 0.71 17.70
C THR A 35 10.22 1.28 16.33
N ILE A 36 10.94 0.90 15.28
CA ILE A 36 10.65 1.29 13.89
C ILE A 36 9.29 0.74 13.48
N GLU A 37 9.03 -0.55 13.69
CA GLU A 37 7.76 -1.19 13.37
C GLU A 37 6.60 -0.53 14.11
N ARG A 38 6.73 -0.27 15.41
CA ARG A 38 5.74 0.46 16.19
C ARG A 38 5.52 1.88 15.68
N LYS A 39 6.59 2.59 15.32
CA LYS A 39 6.51 3.96 14.79
C LYS A 39 5.89 4.00 13.40
N LEU A 40 6.17 3.01 12.54
CA LEU A 40 5.63 2.90 11.19
C LEU A 40 4.17 2.44 11.19
N SER A 41 3.80 1.47 12.04
CA SER A 41 2.42 1.02 12.20
C SER A 41 1.52 2.11 12.78
N ALA A 42 2.03 2.92 13.70
CA ALA A 42 1.32 4.10 14.21
C ALA A 42 1.54 5.37 13.36
N SER A 43 2.31 5.28 12.26
CA SER A 43 2.59 6.45 11.44
C SER A 43 1.34 6.85 10.67
N PRO A 44 0.95 8.14 10.67
CA PRO A 44 -0.15 8.61 9.83
C PRO A 44 0.10 8.34 8.35
N VAL A 45 1.36 8.22 7.92
CA VAL A 45 1.75 7.94 6.53
C VAL A 45 1.35 6.53 6.10
N SER A 46 1.47 5.51 6.96
CA SER A 46 1.10 4.14 6.59
C SER A 46 -0.41 3.99 6.47
N ILE A 47 -1.15 4.65 7.36
CA ILE A 47 -2.61 4.73 7.32
C ILE A 47 -3.06 5.44 6.03
N GLU A 48 -2.46 6.59 5.70
CA GLU A 48 -2.79 7.32 4.47
C GLU A 48 -2.42 6.52 3.21
N LEU A 49 -1.30 5.79 3.21
CA LEU A 49 -0.93 4.91 2.09
C LEU A 49 -1.93 3.77 1.90
N ILE A 50 -2.41 3.16 2.98
CA ILE A 50 -3.45 2.11 2.91
C ILE A 50 -4.73 2.71 2.32
N ARG A 51 -5.15 3.87 2.81
CA ARG A 51 -6.32 4.58 2.31
C ARG A 51 -6.19 4.93 0.81
N LEU A 52 -5.07 5.52 0.40
CA LEU A 52 -4.81 5.84 -1.00
C LEU A 52 -4.78 4.61 -1.90
N ARG A 53 -4.26 3.49 -1.39
CA ARG A 53 -4.26 2.20 -2.11
C ARG A 53 -5.68 1.69 -2.33
N GLU A 54 -6.54 1.81 -1.32
CA GLU A 54 -7.95 1.43 -1.42
C GLU A 54 -8.70 2.33 -2.41
N GLU A 55 -8.56 3.65 -2.29
CA GLU A 55 -9.16 4.61 -3.23
C GLU A 55 -8.70 4.34 -4.68
N ASN A 56 -7.41 4.04 -4.88
CA ASN A 56 -6.88 3.66 -6.19
C ASN A 56 -7.50 2.36 -6.71
N GLY A 57 -7.69 1.36 -5.84
CA GLY A 57 -8.34 0.09 -6.18
C GLY A 57 -9.80 0.28 -6.62
N VAL A 58 -10.56 1.07 -5.87
CA VAL A 58 -11.96 1.41 -6.21
C VAL A 58 -12.03 2.13 -7.55
N MET A 59 -11.20 3.16 -7.75
CA MET A 59 -11.18 3.92 -9.01
C MET A 59 -10.81 3.05 -10.21
N ARG A 60 -9.83 2.15 -10.03
CA ARG A 60 -9.43 1.20 -11.08
C ARG A 60 -10.58 0.27 -11.47
N ASN A 61 -11.35 -0.23 -10.51
CA ASN A 61 -12.50 -1.09 -10.79
C ASN A 61 -13.57 -0.34 -11.58
N LEU A 62 -13.91 0.89 -11.17
CA LEU A 62 -14.85 1.73 -11.90
C LEU A 62 -14.42 2.00 -13.34
N LEU A 63 -13.13 2.28 -13.57
CA LEU A 63 -12.59 2.47 -14.91
C LEU A 63 -12.70 1.20 -15.76
N ILE A 64 -12.45 0.02 -15.17
CA ILE A 64 -12.66 -1.27 -15.85
C ILE A 64 -14.13 -1.43 -16.23
N ASP A 65 -15.05 -1.20 -15.30
CA ASP A 65 -16.50 -1.31 -15.55
C ASP A 65 -16.97 -0.38 -16.66
N MET A 66 -16.44 0.85 -16.72
CA MET A 66 -16.72 1.78 -17.81
C MET A 66 -16.24 1.24 -19.16
N VAL A 67 -15.00 0.75 -19.23
CA VAL A 67 -14.43 0.22 -20.47
C VAL A 67 -15.17 -1.03 -20.93
N GLU A 68 -15.50 -1.95 -20.01
CA GLU A 68 -16.28 -3.15 -20.32
C GLU A 68 -17.67 -2.81 -20.86
N ASN A 69 -18.34 -1.83 -20.24
CA ASN A 69 -19.64 -1.38 -20.71
C ASN A 69 -19.54 -0.70 -22.10
N GLU A 70 -18.48 0.06 -22.37
CA GLU A 70 -18.28 0.65 -23.69
C GLU A 70 -17.97 -0.41 -24.75
N ALA A 71 -17.16 -1.42 -24.43
CA ALA A 71 -16.77 -2.54 -25.31
C ALA A 71 -17.94 -3.50 -25.62
N SER A 72 -18.96 -3.57 -24.77
CA SER A 72 -20.12 -4.45 -24.94
C SER A 72 -20.88 -4.27 -26.26
N LEU A 73 -20.82 -3.08 -26.89
CA LEU A 73 -21.45 -2.81 -28.18
C LEU A 73 -20.69 -3.35 -29.39
N ALA A 74 -19.41 -3.71 -29.26
CA ALA A 74 -18.64 -4.26 -30.37
C ALA A 74 -19.25 -5.57 -30.91
N VAL A 75 -19.99 -6.29 -30.06
CA VAL A 75 -20.70 -7.55 -30.38
C VAL A 75 -22.06 -7.29 -31.06
N ALA A 76 -22.62 -6.09 -30.94
CA ALA A 76 -23.95 -5.75 -31.42
C ALA A 76 -24.08 -5.70 -32.95
N THR A 77 -22.96 -5.70 -33.69
CA THR A 77 -22.91 -5.69 -35.16
C THR A 77 -23.50 -6.96 -35.78
N ARG A 78 -23.61 -8.07 -35.03
CA ARG A 78 -24.17 -9.35 -35.49
C ARG A 78 -25.60 -9.62 -35.01
N MET A 79 -26.20 -8.70 -34.25
CA MET A 79 -27.50 -8.89 -33.61
C MET A 79 -28.65 -8.42 -34.52
N SER A 80 -29.85 -8.97 -34.32
CA SER A 80 -31.06 -8.43 -34.98
C SER A 80 -31.37 -7.02 -34.48
N GLU A 81 -32.15 -6.25 -35.24
CA GLU A 81 -32.46 -4.85 -34.91
C GLU A 81 -33.14 -4.68 -33.54
N VAL A 82 -34.02 -5.62 -33.19
CA VAL A 82 -34.72 -5.64 -31.89
C VAL A 82 -33.75 -5.94 -30.75
N GLU A 83 -32.86 -6.91 -30.94
CA GLU A 83 -31.84 -7.29 -29.96
C GLU A 83 -30.79 -6.19 -29.77
N ARG A 84 -30.42 -5.51 -30.86
CA ARG A 84 -29.52 -4.37 -30.87
C ARG A 84 -30.09 -3.21 -30.06
N ASN A 85 -31.36 -2.86 -30.26
CA ASN A 85 -32.02 -1.81 -29.48
C ASN A 85 -32.09 -2.15 -27.99
N ARG A 86 -32.37 -3.43 -27.66
CA ARG A 86 -32.34 -3.89 -26.26
C ARG A 86 -30.95 -3.79 -25.65
N ALA A 87 -29.90 -4.16 -26.39
CA ALA A 87 -28.51 -4.06 -25.97
C ALA A 87 -28.05 -2.60 -25.77
N ILE A 88 -28.45 -1.69 -26.66
CA ILE A 88 -28.15 -0.25 -26.55
C ILE A 88 -28.81 0.33 -25.28
N ASN A 89 -30.07 0.01 -25.03
CA ASN A 89 -30.78 0.48 -23.84
C ASN A 89 -30.14 -0.06 -22.56
N ALA A 90 -29.84 -1.36 -22.50
CA ALA A 90 -29.16 -1.97 -21.35
C ALA A 90 -27.81 -1.31 -21.05
N ARG A 91 -26.99 -1.08 -22.08
CA ARG A 91 -25.71 -0.37 -21.96
C ARG A 91 -25.89 1.06 -21.46
N THR A 92 -26.89 1.76 -21.97
CA THR A 92 -27.13 3.17 -21.59
C THR A 92 -27.54 3.28 -20.13
N THR A 93 -28.35 2.34 -19.63
CA THR A 93 -28.70 2.24 -18.22
C THR A 93 -27.45 1.95 -17.38
N ARG A 94 -26.71 0.89 -17.70
CA ARG A 94 -25.48 0.51 -16.97
C ARG A 94 -24.43 1.63 -16.99
N ARG A 95 -24.31 2.36 -18.10
CA ARG A 95 -23.43 3.53 -18.19
C ARG A 95 -23.81 4.60 -17.16
N LYS A 96 -25.10 4.92 -17.03
CA LYS A 96 -25.55 5.92 -16.05
C LYS A 96 -25.24 5.49 -14.61
N GLU A 97 -25.41 4.21 -14.31
CA GLU A 97 -25.10 3.64 -12.99
C GLU A 97 -23.60 3.77 -12.67
N VAL A 98 -22.71 3.24 -13.53
CA VAL A 98 -21.26 3.26 -13.31
C VAL A 98 -20.70 4.68 -13.24
N PHE A 99 -21.17 5.60 -14.10
CA PHE A 99 -20.76 7.00 -14.03
C PHE A 99 -21.30 7.71 -12.78
N GLY A 100 -22.49 7.34 -12.29
CA GLY A 100 -23.03 7.84 -11.03
C GLY A 100 -22.19 7.42 -9.83
N GLU A 101 -21.78 6.15 -9.79
CA GLU A 101 -20.87 5.63 -8.75
C GLU A 101 -19.50 6.33 -8.79
N ALA A 102 -18.94 6.56 -9.98
CA ALA A 102 -17.68 7.26 -10.12
C ALA A 102 -17.75 8.72 -9.64
N ILE A 103 -18.83 9.43 -9.94
CA ILE A 103 -19.04 10.81 -9.43
C ILE A 103 -19.11 10.81 -7.90
N LEU A 104 -19.84 9.87 -7.31
CA LEU A 104 -19.96 9.75 -5.86
C LEU A 104 -18.59 9.50 -5.20
N VAL A 105 -17.80 8.57 -5.74
CA VAL A 105 -16.46 8.27 -5.24
C VAL A 105 -15.55 9.51 -5.34
N LEU A 106 -15.56 10.22 -6.47
CA LEU A 106 -14.76 11.44 -6.65
C LEU A 106 -15.15 12.54 -5.64
N GLN A 107 -16.43 12.72 -5.36
CA GLN A 107 -16.91 13.69 -4.38
C GLN A 107 -16.47 13.32 -2.95
N GLN A 108 -16.50 12.03 -2.60
CA GLN A 108 -16.04 11.55 -1.30
C GLN A 108 -14.52 11.72 -1.13
N SER A 109 -13.74 11.44 -2.18
CA SER A 109 -12.29 11.66 -2.19
C SER A 109 -11.92 13.13 -2.03
N ASP A 110 -12.68 14.06 -2.61
CA ASP A 110 -12.41 15.50 -2.52
C ASP A 110 -12.73 16.05 -1.12
N GLN A 111 -13.82 15.59 -0.49
CA GLN A 111 -14.19 15.99 0.88
C GLN A 111 -13.23 15.42 1.95
N GLY A 112 -12.63 14.26 1.70
CA GLY A 112 -11.74 13.60 2.63
C GLY A 112 -10.27 14.03 2.54
N ARG A 113 -9.92 15.00 1.69
CA ARG A 113 -8.53 15.41 1.42
C ARG A 113 -8.15 16.62 2.29
N PRO A 114 -7.32 16.47 3.34
CA PRO A 114 -6.78 17.64 4.03
C PRO A 114 -5.94 18.46 3.04
N ALA A 115 -6.11 19.79 3.07
CA ALA A 115 -5.38 20.70 2.22
C ALA A 115 -3.87 20.41 2.29
N PRO A 116 -3.13 20.47 1.16
CA PRO A 116 -1.70 20.19 1.18
C PRO A 116 -1.00 21.19 2.09
N GLU A 117 -0.64 20.73 3.28
CA GLU A 117 0.21 21.47 4.20
C GLU A 117 1.55 21.67 3.48
N ARG A 118 1.79 22.91 3.04
CA ARG A 118 3.05 23.31 2.40
C ARG A 118 4.18 22.98 3.36
N GLN A 119 4.83 21.84 3.14
CA GLN A 119 6.03 21.43 3.86
C GLN A 119 7.04 22.56 3.75
N ALA A 120 7.27 23.26 4.87
CA ALA A 120 8.34 24.21 5.00
C ALA A 120 9.68 23.48 4.75
N PRO A 121 10.62 24.09 4.02
CA PRO A 121 11.89 23.44 3.75
C PRO A 121 12.66 23.31 5.07
N TRP A 122 12.87 22.07 5.49
CA TRP A 122 13.75 21.71 6.60
C TRP A 122 15.13 22.34 6.37
N ARG A 123 15.53 23.27 7.24
CA ARG A 123 16.91 23.78 7.29
C ARG A 123 17.75 22.78 8.07
N ALA A 124 18.88 22.42 7.46
CA ALA A 124 19.94 21.55 7.97
C ALA A 124 20.58 22.11 9.25
#